data_AF-A0A5K0VW56-F1
#
_entry.id   AF-A0A5K0VW56-F1
#
_cell.length_a   1.000
_cell.length_b   1.000
_cell.length_c   1.000
_cell.angle_alpha   90.00
_cell.angle_beta   90.00
_cell.angle_gamma   90.00
#
_symmetry.space_group_name_H-M   'P 1'
#
loop_
_entity.id
_entity.type
_entity.pdbx_description
1 polymer ?
#
loop_
_entity_poly.entity_id
_entity_poly.type
_entity_poly.pdbx_seq_one_letter_code
_entity_poly.pdbx_strand_id
1 'polypeptide(L)' 'SEVFNETTFDEWVDEGVAPALPETKKLYYELHSLGFQIFLITGRSESQRNLTASTLRRAGYSSWKKLVL' A
#
# COMPACT_ATOMS: atom_id res chain seq x y z
N SER A 1 11.62 -19.82 -13.72
CA SER A 1 11.01 -18.56 -13.22
C SER A 1 10.68 -17.73 -14.43
N GLU A 2 9.49 -17.14 -14.49
CA GLU A 2 9.17 -16.16 -15.54
C GLU A 2 9.91 -14.85 -15.26
N VAL A 3 10.26 -14.12 -16.32
CA VAL A 3 10.84 -12.78 -16.19
C VAL A 3 9.74 -11.81 -15.80
N PHE A 4 9.97 -11.02 -14.76
CA PHE A 4 9.03 -10.00 -14.32
C PHE A 4 8.85 -8.92 -15.41
N ASN A 5 7.60 -8.57 -15.70
CA ASN A 5 7.26 -7.51 -16.65
C ASN A 5 6.69 -6.30 -15.89
N GLU A 6 7.52 -5.28 -15.77
CA GLU A 6 7.20 -4.02 -15.08
C GLU A 6 5.99 -3.30 -15.68
N THR A 7 5.88 -3.24 -17.01
CA THR A 7 4.77 -2.55 -17.69
C THR A 7 3.41 -3.15 -17.32
N THR A 8 3.28 -4.48 -17.39
CA THR A 8 2.03 -5.15 -17.03
C THR A 8 1.71 -5.03 -15.54
N PHE A 9 2.73 -4.94 -14.69
CA PHE A 9 2.54 -4.73 -13.26
C PHE A 9 2.05 -3.31 -12.98
N ASP A 10 2.60 -2.30 -13.65
CA ASP A 10 2.16 -0.91 -13.51
C ASP A 10 0.73 -0.70 -14.01
N GLU A 11 0.35 -1.32 -15.14
CA GLU A 11 -1.04 -1.32 -15.62
C GLU A 11 -2.00 -1.90 -14.57
N TRP A 12 -1.64 -3.02 -13.93
CA TRP A 12 -2.43 -3.61 -12.85
C TRP A 12 -2.46 -2.73 -11.59
N VAL A 13 -1.35 -2.06 -11.25
CA VAL A 13 -1.32 -1.10 -10.13
C VAL A 13 -2.30 0.05 -10.40
N ASP A 14 -2.35 0.52 -11.63
CA ASP A 14 -3.19 1.63 -12.08
C ASP A 14 -4.69 1.32 -12.07
N GLU A 15 -5.08 0.04 -12.10
CA GLU A 15 -6.46 -0.40 -11.83
C GLU A 15 -6.88 -0.12 -10.37
N GLY A 16 -5.91 -0.08 -9.44
CA GLY A 16 -6.17 0.25 -8.03
C GLY A 16 -7.03 -0.78 -7.28
N VAL A 17 -7.07 -2.03 -7.77
CA VAL A 17 -7.90 -3.14 -7.27
C VAL A 17 -7.16 -4.10 -6.34
N ALA A 18 -5.93 -3.78 -5.94
CA ALA A 18 -5.14 -4.62 -5.03
C ALA A 18 -5.91 -4.90 -3.72
N PRO A 19 -6.13 -6.19 -3.36
CA PRO A 19 -6.85 -6.54 -2.15
C PRO A 19 -6.01 -6.29 -0.90
N ALA A 20 -6.68 -5.96 0.21
CA ALA A 20 -6.03 -5.89 1.51
C ALA A 20 -5.69 -7.30 2.01
N LEU A 21 -4.49 -7.48 2.56
CA LEU A 21 -4.13 -8.68 3.31
C LEU A 21 -4.73 -8.59 4.73
N PRO A 22 -5.64 -9.51 5.14
CA PRO A 22 -6.34 -9.41 6.42
C PRO A 22 -5.41 -9.36 7.64
N GLU A 23 -4.37 -10.17 7.65
CA GLU A 23 -3.42 -10.30 8.75
C GLU A 23 -2.52 -9.06 8.87
N THR A 24 -2.10 -8.49 7.74
CA THR A 24 -1.36 -7.22 7.73
C THR A 24 -2.21 -6.07 8.24
N LYS A 25 -3.50 -6.04 7.88
CA LYS A 25 -4.44 -5.03 8.38
C LYS A 25 -4.62 -5.15 9.89
N LYS A 26 -4.76 -6.37 10.41
CA LYS A 26 -4.81 -6.62 11.87
C LYS A 26 -3.56 -6.10 12.57
N LEU A 27 -2.37 -6.47 12.08
CA LEU A 27 -1.10 -6.01 12.64
C LEU A 27 -0.98 -4.47 12.62
N TYR A 28 -1.38 -3.83 11.52
CA TYR A 28 -1.37 -2.37 11.41
C TYR A 28 -2.19 -1.70 12.52
N TYR A 29 -3.40 -2.21 12.80
CA TYR A 29 -4.23 -1.66 13.87
C TYR A 29 -3.69 -1.94 15.27
N GLU A 30 -3.10 -3.11 15.50
CA GLU A 30 -2.47 -3.43 16.78
C GLU A 30 -1.27 -2.52 17.05
N LEU A 31 -0.40 -2.31 16.07
CA LEU A 31 0.73 -1.37 16.21
C LEU A 31 0.24 0.07 16.41
N HIS A 32 -0.79 0.48 15.67
CA HIS A 32 -1.37 1.79 15.83
C HIS A 32 -2.00 1.98 17.24
N SER A 33 -2.71 0.98 17.77
CA SER A 33 -3.32 1.06 19.11
C SER A 33 -2.29 1.10 20.24
N LEU A 34 -1.10 0.53 20.01
CA LEU A 34 0.07 0.63 20.89
C LEU A 34 0.84 1.95 20.76
N GLY A 35 0.43 2.86 19.85
CA GLY A 35 1.04 4.18 19.69
C GLY A 35 2.26 4.23 18.78
N PHE A 36 2.51 3.19 17.98
CA PHE A 36 3.61 3.21 17.01
C PHE A 36 3.34 4.19 15.88
N GLN A 37 4.40 4.89 15.44
CA GLN A 37 4.37 5.65 14.20
C GLN A 37 4.63 4.73 13.02
N ILE A 38 3.65 4.59 12.13
CA ILE A 38 3.73 3.67 11.00
C ILE A 38 4.19 4.42 9.75
N PHE A 39 5.25 3.92 9.10
CA PHE A 39 5.73 4.36 7.80
C PHE A 39 5.46 3.26 6.79
N LEU A 40 4.88 3.61 5.64
CA LEU A 40 4.67 2.68 4.53
C LEU A 40 5.73 2.95 3.47
N ILE A 41 6.43 1.90 3.03
CA ILE A 41 7.48 1.96 2.03
C ILE A 41 7.10 0.99 0.92
N THR A 42 7.10 1.45 -0.33
CA THR A 42 6.75 0.66 -1.51
C THR A 42 7.71 1.00 -2.64
N GLY A 43 7.84 0.13 -3.64
CA GLY A 43 8.62 0.40 -4.86
C GLY A 43 7.76 0.92 -6.02
N ARG A 44 6.50 1.30 -5.76
CA ARG A 44 5.64 1.96 -6.75
C ARG A 44 6.25 3.30 -7.15
N SER A 45 6.02 3.76 -8.37
CA SER A 45 6.54 5.06 -8.80
C SER A 45 5.78 6.22 -8.14
N GLU A 46 6.43 7.38 -8.01
CA GLU A 46 5.79 8.60 -7.48
C GLU A 46 4.52 9.01 -8.24
N SER A 47 4.43 8.69 -9.54
CA SER A 47 3.23 8.94 -10.35
C SER A 47 1.98 8.22 -9.82
N GLN A 48 2.16 7.06 -9.17
CA GLN A 48 1.10 6.23 -8.60
C GLN A 48 0.73 6.61 -7.15
N ARG A 49 1.34 7.66 -6.58
CA ARG A 49 1.16 8.06 -5.17
C ARG A 49 -0.32 8.25 -4.80
N ASN A 50 -1.06 9.01 -5.59
CA ASN A 50 -2.45 9.37 -5.28
C ASN A 50 -3.36 8.14 -5.29
N LEU A 51 -3.22 7.29 -6.32
CA LEU A 51 -3.96 6.04 -6.42
C LEU A 51 -3.63 5.11 -5.26
N THR A 52 -2.35 4.89 -4.99
CA THR A 52 -1.87 4.04 -3.89
C THR A 52 -2.43 4.49 -2.54
N ALA A 53 -2.36 5.79 -2.25
CA ALA A 53 -2.90 6.35 -1.01
C ALA A 53 -4.43 6.18 -0.92
N SER A 54 -5.16 6.31 -2.04
CA SER A 54 -6.61 6.10 -2.07
C SER A 54 -7.00 4.64 -1.82
N THR A 55 -6.27 3.68 -2.40
CA THR A 55 -6.52 2.25 -2.23
C THR A 55 -6.19 1.80 -0.82
N LEU A 56 -5.10 2.30 -0.23
CA LEU A 56 -4.76 2.07 1.18
C LEU A 56 -5.88 2.57 2.12
N ARG A 57 -6.40 3.78 1.92
CA ARG A 57 -7.54 4.31 2.69
C ARG A 57 -8.78 3.45 2.56
N ARG A 58 -9.13 3.05 1.33
CA ARG A 58 -10.28 2.17 1.06
C ARG A 58 -10.12 0.81 1.72
N ALA A 59 -8.90 0.29 1.78
CA ALA A 59 -8.54 -0.94 2.47
C ALA A 59 -8.58 -0.81 4.02
N GLY A 60 -8.66 0.41 4.56
CA GLY A 60 -8.77 0.70 5.99
C GLY A 60 -7.48 1.17 6.66
N TYR A 61 -6.40 1.36 5.90
CA TYR A 61 -5.19 2.00 6.41
C TYR A 61 -5.39 3.52 6.34
N SER A 62 -5.42 4.25 7.45
CA SER A 62 -5.78 5.68 7.43
C SER A 62 -4.93 6.61 8.30
N SER A 63 -3.89 6.09 8.97
CA SER A 63 -3.11 6.85 9.97
C SER A 63 -1.59 6.64 9.84
N TRP A 64 -1.08 6.38 8.63
CA TRP A 64 0.37 6.31 8.44
C TRP A 64 1.00 7.70 8.55
N LYS A 65 2.21 7.78 9.09
CA LYS A 65 2.98 9.03 9.24
C LYS A 65 3.51 9.52 7.90
N LYS A 66 4.02 8.61 7.06
CA LYS A 66 4.52 8.89 5.73
C LYS A 66 4.35 7.67 4.82
N LEU A 67 4.02 7.93 3.56
CA LEU A 67 4.06 6.97 2.46
C LEU A 67 5.26 7.32 1.59
N VAL A 68 6.27 6.44 1.59
CA VAL A 68 7.49 6.52 0.78
C VAL A 68 7.30 5.58 -0.42
N LEU A 69 7.53 6.11 -1.61
CA LEU A 69 7.50 5.42 -2.89
C LEU A 69 8.93 5.33 -3.44
#